data_AF-A0A6N9SIT3-F1
#
_entry.id   AF-A0A6N9SIT3-F1
#
_cell.length_a   1.000
_cell.length_b   1.000
_cell.length_c   1.000
_cell.angle_alpha   90.00
_cell.angle_beta   90.00
_cell.angle_gamma   90.00
#
_symmetry.space_group_name_H-M   'P 1'
#
loop_
_entity.id
_entity.type
_entity.pdbx_description
1 polymer ?
#
loop_
_entity_poly.entity_id
_entity_poly.type
_entity_poly.pdbx_seq_one_letter_code
_entity_poly.pdbx_strand_id
1 'polypeptide(L)' 'IHGARAVTRFAETKAKPDSWLRQLMGRRNKNVVAVALANKNARIAWAILAKGGIFHPDYTPAAVVAGA' A
#
# COMPACT_ATOMS: atom_id res chain seq x y z
N ILE A 1 2.38 10.79 -9.82
CA ILE A 1 2.44 9.44 -9.19
C ILE A 1 3.61 8.56 -9.69
N HIS A 2 4.80 9.09 -9.92
CA HIS A 2 5.90 8.30 -10.52
C HIS A 2 6.40 7.15 -9.63
N GLY A 3 6.51 7.37 -8.32
CA GLY A 3 6.93 6.30 -7.38
C GLY A 3 6.00 5.10 -7.39
N ALA A 4 4.67 5.31 -7.36
CA ALA A 4 3.71 4.21 -7.42
C ALA A 4 3.79 3.44 -8.75
N ARG A 5 4.07 4.12 -9.88
CA ARG A 5 4.29 3.46 -11.18
C ARG A 5 5.57 2.61 -11.16
N ALA A 6 6.65 3.11 -10.58
CA ALA A 6 7.91 2.37 -10.43
C ALA A 6 7.70 1.09 -9.58
N VAL A 7 7.02 1.20 -8.44
CA VAL A 7 6.69 0.05 -7.58
C VAL A 7 5.77 -0.93 -8.29
N THR A 8 4.76 -0.46 -9.02
CA THR A 8 3.86 -1.32 -9.81
C THR A 8 4.65 -2.12 -10.84
N ARG A 9 5.56 -1.47 -11.60
CA ARG A 9 6.44 -2.15 -12.56
C ARG A 9 7.35 -3.19 -11.89
N PHE A 10 7.93 -2.85 -10.74
CA PHE A 10 8.77 -3.79 -9.98
C PHE A 10 7.97 -5.00 -9.49
N ALA A 11 6.74 -4.78 -9.03
CA ALA A 11 5.87 -5.81 -8.47
C ALA A 11 5.45 -6.88 -9.50
N GLU A 12 5.47 -6.57 -10.80
CA GLU A 12 5.15 -7.53 -11.87
C GLU A 12 6.07 -8.75 -11.85
N THR A 13 7.34 -8.57 -11.47
CA THR A 13 8.34 -9.65 -11.47
C THR A 13 8.80 -10.07 -10.08
N LYS A 14 8.69 -9.20 -9.07
CA LYS A 14 9.30 -9.42 -7.75
C LYS A 14 8.31 -9.49 -6.58
N ALA A 15 7.06 -9.05 -6.74
CA ALA A 15 6.11 -9.14 -5.64
C ALA A 15 5.65 -10.58 -5.40
N LYS A 16 5.45 -10.94 -4.13
CA LYS A 16 4.88 -12.24 -3.77
C LYS A 16 3.51 -12.43 -4.46
N PRO A 17 3.20 -13.64 -4.97
CA PRO A 17 1.94 -13.88 -5.69
C PRO A 17 0.67 -13.51 -4.90
N ASP A 18 0.72 -13.72 -3.59
CA ASP A 18 -0.36 -13.46 -2.63
C ASP A 18 -0.42 -12.00 -2.15
N SER A 19 0.53 -11.15 -2.55
CA SER A 19 0.51 -9.74 -2.16
C SER A 19 -0.71 -9.00 -2.70
N TRP A 20 -1.28 -8.10 -1.89
CA TRP A 20 -2.41 -7.25 -2.28
C TRP A 20 -2.19 -6.54 -3.62
N LEU A 21 -0.97 -6.03 -3.85
CA LEU A 21 -0.63 -5.32 -5.08
C LEU A 21 -0.67 -6.26 -6.30
N ARG A 22 -0.15 -7.49 -6.18
CA ARG A 22 -0.16 -8.49 -7.25
C ARG A 22 -1.57 -8.96 -7.59
N GLN A 23 -2.39 -9.20 -6.58
CA GLN A 23 -3.81 -9.54 -6.76
C GLN A 23 -4.58 -8.41 -7.45
N LEU A 24 -4.28 -7.15 -7.12
CA LEU A 24 -4.91 -5.98 -7.73
C LEU A 24 -4.51 -5.80 -9.20
N MET A 25 -3.23 -6.01 -9.53
CA MET A 25 -2.73 -6.01 -10.91
C MET A 25 -3.37 -7.11 -11.77
N GLY A 26 -3.73 -8.25 -11.19
CA GLY A 26 -4.43 -9.32 -11.90
C GLY A 26 -5.86 -8.97 -12.33
N ARG A 27 -6.48 -7.93 -11.76
CA ARG A 27 -7.91 -7.59 -11.97
C ARG A 27 -8.18 -6.16 -12.41
N ARG A 28 -7.18 -5.27 -12.48
CA ARG A 28 -7.31 -3.84 -12.85
C ARG A 28 -6.16 -3.39 -13.75
N ASN A 29 -6.41 -2.35 -14.55
CA ASN A 29 -5.41 -1.68 -15.37
C ASN A 29 -4.28 -1.06 -14.51
N LYS A 30 -3.04 -1.09 -15.00
CA LYS A 30 -1.84 -0.58 -14.31
C LYS A 30 -1.97 0.88 -13.84
N ASN A 31 -2.64 1.75 -14.59
CA ASN A 31 -2.84 3.14 -14.17
C ASN A 31 -3.76 3.22 -12.95
N VAL A 32 -4.82 2.41 -12.90
CA VAL A 32 -5.71 2.31 -11.72
C VAL A 32 -4.94 1.76 -10.53
N VAL A 33 -4.09 0.75 -10.74
CA VAL A 33 -3.24 0.20 -9.68
C VAL A 33 -2.26 1.25 -9.13
N ALA A 34 -1.61 2.01 -10.01
CA ALA A 34 -0.67 3.05 -9.60
C ALA A 34 -1.36 4.15 -8.77
N VAL A 35 -2.58 4.55 -9.14
CA VAL A 35 -3.38 5.50 -8.35
C VAL A 35 -3.79 4.90 -7.01
N ALA A 36 -4.26 3.64 -6.99
CA ALA A 36 -4.66 2.96 -5.76
C ALA A 36 -3.49 2.83 -4.77
N LEU A 37 -2.29 2.47 -5.27
CA LEU A 37 -1.08 2.41 -4.46
C LEU A 37 -0.67 3.79 -3.94
N ALA A 38 -0.72 4.83 -4.78
CA ALA A 38 -0.45 6.19 -4.33
C ALA A 38 -1.43 6.65 -3.24
N ASN A 39 -2.72 6.34 -3.38
CA ASN A 39 -3.73 6.68 -2.39
C ASN A 39 -3.52 5.90 -1.08
N LYS A 40 -3.12 4.63 -1.14
CA LYS A 40 -2.75 3.85 0.05
C LYS A 40 -1.59 4.53 0.80
N ASN A 41 -0.55 4.96 0.08
CA ASN A 41 0.58 5.66 0.67
C ASN A 41 0.18 7.02 1.26
N ALA A 42 -0.69 7.77 0.58
CA ALA A 42 -1.20 9.06 1.06
C ALA A 42 -1.97 8.90 2.39
N ARG A 43 -2.80 7.86 2.52
CA ARG A 43 -3.50 7.56 3.78
C ARG A 43 -2.55 7.19 4.92
N ILE A 44 -1.49 6.43 4.64
CA ILE A 44 -0.45 6.09 5.62
C ILE A 44 0.26 7.37 6.09
N ALA A 45 0.74 8.19 5.14
CA ALA A 45 1.41 9.45 5.46
C ALA A 45 0.50 10.39 6.25
N TRP A 46 -0.76 10.53 5.84
CA TRP A 46 -1.75 11.33 6.57
C TRP A 46 -1.94 10.83 8.01
N ALA A 47 -2.10 9.52 8.22
CA ALA A 47 -2.30 8.98 9.57
C ALA A 47 -1.08 9.21 10.49
N ILE A 48 0.14 9.13 9.94
CA ILE A 48 1.38 9.43 10.66
C ILE A 48 1.42 10.90 11.05
N LEU A 49 1.20 11.80 10.08
CA LEU A 49 1.23 13.25 10.30
C LEU A 49 0.14 13.72 11.25
N ALA A 50 -1.09 13.21 11.10
CA ALA A 50 -2.24 13.59 11.93
C ALA A 50 -2.10 13.14 13.38
N LYS A 51 -1.27 12.13 13.66
CA LYS A 51 -1.07 11.56 15.01
C LYS A 51 0.32 11.88 15.60
N GLY A 52 1.16 12.62 14.87
CA GLY A 52 2.54 12.95 15.32
C GLY A 52 3.46 11.73 15.46
N GLY A 53 3.23 10.67 14.66
CA GLY A 53 3.97 9.40 14.77
C GLY A 53 5.15 9.28 13.80
N ILE A 54 5.78 8.11 13.80
CA ILE A 54 6.79 7.68 12.82
C ILE A 54 6.26 6.46 12.07
N PHE A 55 6.71 6.25 10.83
CA PHE A 55 6.35 5.05 10.08
C PHE A 55 6.91 3.79 10.74
N HIS A 56 6.03 2.83 11.02
CA HIS A 56 6.40 1.48 11.44
C HIS A 56 5.87 0.47 10.42
N PRO A 57 6.73 -0.36 9.80
CA PRO A 57 6.30 -1.32 8.78
C PRO A 57 5.35 -2.39 9.32
N ASP A 58 5.46 -2.71 10.61
CA ASP A 58 4.63 -3.72 11.31
C ASP A 58 3.49 -3.08 12.12
N TYR A 59 3.10 -1.83 11.78
CA TYR A 59 2.01 -1.13 12.47
C TYR A 59 0.69 -1.89 12.33
N THR A 60 0.19 -2.39 13.46
CA THR A 60 -1.13 -2.99 13.57
C THR A 60 -2.03 -2.07 14.40
N PRO A 61 -3.19 -1.63 13.89
CA PRO A 61 -4.09 -0.78 14.66
C PRO A 61 -4.54 -1.49 15.94
N ALA A 62 -4.56 -0.78 17.07
CA ALA A 62 -4.98 -1.33 18.36
C ALA A 62 -6.38 -1.97 18.33
N ALA A 63 -7.30 -1.42 17.52
CA ALA A 63 -8.64 -1.97 17.32
C ALA A 63 -8.63 -3.37 16.67
N VAL A 64 -7.63 -3.68 15.83
CA VAL A 64 -7.47 -5.02 15.23
C VAL A 64 -6.92 -6.00 16.26
N VAL A 65 -6.04 -5.57 17.16
CA VAL A 65 -5.48 -6.40 18.23
C VAL A 65 -6.51 -6.68 19.32
N ALA A 66 -7.37 -5.71 19.64
CA ALA A 66 -8.39 -5.84 20.68
C ALA A 66 -9.63 -6.66 20.28
N GLY A 67 -9.80 -6.93 18.98
CA GLY A 67 -10.88 -7.76 18.45
C GLY A 67 -10.46 -9.20 18.09
N ALA A 68 -9.23 -9.59 18.44
CA ALA A 68 -8.66 -10.92 18.22
C ALA A 68 -8.61 -11.74 19.51
#